data_AF-A0ABC9BML9-F1
#
_entry.id   AF-A0ABC9BML9-F1
#
_cell.length_a   1.000
_cell.length_b   1.000
_cell.length_c   1.000
_cell.angle_alpha   90.00
_cell.angle_beta   90.00
_cell.angle_gamma   90.00
#
_symmetry.space_group_name_H-M   'P 1'
#
loop_
_entity.id
_entity.type
_entity.pdbx_description
1 polymer ?
#
loop_
_entity_poly.entity_id
_entity_poly.type
_entity_poly.pdbx_seq_one_letter_code
_entity_poly.pdbx_strand_id
1 'polypeptide(L)'
;MASEDLLQLLARAEAVDMKQAEVMHLVTVATVESLASGEIVPGDPEFAATAARGEAMALEVIRSAAESVAMFARKAAEYAAAAPEDGGEAVAVAEAIRRQAASAAALASLAEKFAAFMRRAAALPAAGDHSESDSDSSEVPARPATARPRRRNARYFGPEWSN
;
A
#
# COMPACT_ATOMS: atom_id res chain seq x y z
N MET A 1 36.69 3.24 5.11
CA MET A 1 35.82 4.11 5.93
C MET A 1 34.67 4.69 5.11
N ALA A 2 34.90 5.42 4.01
CA ALA A 2 33.80 6.03 3.23
C ALA A 2 32.79 5.04 2.58
N SER A 3 33.25 3.85 2.20
CA SER A 3 32.45 2.76 1.61
C SER A 3 31.55 2.06 2.63
N GLU A 4 32.07 1.78 3.82
CA GLU A 4 31.32 1.16 4.92
C GLU A 4 30.16 2.05 5.39
N ASP A 5 30.42 3.35 5.52
CA ASP A 5 29.38 4.34 5.83
C ASP A 5 28.28 4.36 4.76
N LEU A 6 28.67 4.27 3.47
CA LEU A 6 27.72 4.20 2.36
C LEU A 6 26.89 2.91 2.40
N LEU A 7 27.51 1.76 2.68
CA LEU A 7 26.81 0.48 2.82
C LEU A 7 25.81 0.52 3.99
N GLN A 8 26.18 1.12 5.11
CA GLN A 8 25.27 1.31 6.25
C GLN A 8 24.10 2.24 5.89
N LEU A 9 24.35 3.31 5.14
CA LEU A 9 23.30 4.21 4.67
C LEU A 9 22.32 3.50 3.72
N LEU A 10 22.82 2.69 2.79
CA LEU A 10 21.99 1.91 1.88
C LEU A 10 21.14 0.88 2.64
N ALA A 11 21.72 0.17 3.61
CA ALA A 11 20.98 -0.79 4.44
C ALA A 11 19.89 -0.11 5.29
N ARG A 12 20.15 1.10 5.81
CA ARG A 12 19.14 1.88 6.53
C ARG A 12 18.01 2.33 5.62
N ALA A 13 18.31 2.72 4.38
CA ALA A 13 17.31 3.09 3.40
C ALA A 13 16.40 1.90 3.05
N GLU A 14 16.97 0.72 2.83
CA GLU A 14 16.22 -0.53 2.59
C GLU A 14 15.28 -0.85 3.76
N ALA A 15 15.76 -0.67 5.00
CA ALA A 15 14.94 -0.87 6.19
C ALA A 15 13.79 0.14 6.32
N VAL A 16 13.95 1.37 5.83
CA VAL A 16 12.87 2.37 5.77
C VAL A 16 11.83 1.96 4.73
N ASP A 17 12.25 1.52 3.55
CA ASP A 17 11.34 1.07 2.50
C ASP A 17 10.47 -0.10 2.98
N MET A 18 11.07 -1.09 3.65
CA MET A 18 10.34 -2.22 4.23
C MET A 18 9.31 -1.78 5.27
N LYS A 19 9.65 -0.82 6.14
CA LYS A 19 8.71 -0.29 7.13
C LYS A 19 7.57 0.48 6.47
N GLN A 20 7.86 1.26 5.43
CA GLN A 20 6.81 1.95 4.68
C GLN A 20 5.85 0.95 4.03
N ALA A 21 6.37 -0.14 3.48
CA ALA A 21 5.56 -1.22 2.92
C ALA A 21 4.67 -1.89 3.98
N GLU A 22 5.22 -2.18 5.15
CA GLU A 22 4.46 -2.74 6.28
C GLU A 22 3.34 -1.81 6.73
N VAL A 23 3.62 -0.50 6.86
CA VAL A 23 2.62 0.50 7.24
C VAL A 23 1.49 0.58 6.20
N MET A 24 1.80 0.60 4.89
CA MET A 24 0.77 0.59 3.84
C MET A 24 -0.11 -0.67 3.92
N HIS A 25 0.50 -1.82 4.19
CA HIS A 25 -0.25 -3.06 4.38
C HIS A 25 -1.15 -3.01 5.61
N LEU A 26 -0.64 -2.59 6.76
CA LEU A 26 -1.41 -2.47 8.00
C LEU A 26 -2.58 -1.50 7.85
N VAL A 27 -2.37 -0.35 7.19
CA VAL A 27 -3.44 0.61 6.92
C VAL A 27 -4.51 0.00 6.02
N THR A 28 -4.12 -0.78 5.02
CA THR A 28 -5.07 -1.50 4.15
C THR A 28 -5.94 -2.46 4.97
N VAL A 29 -5.31 -3.31 5.79
CA VAL A 29 -6.00 -4.28 6.65
C VAL A 29 -6.94 -3.57 7.64
N ALA A 30 -6.44 -2.58 8.36
CA ALA A 30 -7.22 -1.82 9.33
C ALA A 30 -8.43 -1.13 8.66
N THR A 31 -8.23 -0.54 7.49
CA THR A 31 -9.31 0.11 6.74
C THR A 31 -10.40 -0.90 6.34
N VAL A 32 -10.02 -2.10 5.87
CA VAL A 32 -10.98 -3.17 5.54
C VAL A 32 -11.75 -3.61 6.78
N GLU A 33 -11.06 -3.80 7.91
CA GLU A 33 -11.70 -4.22 9.16
C GLU A 33 -12.65 -3.15 9.71
N SER A 34 -12.23 -1.89 9.76
CA SER A 34 -13.04 -0.77 10.24
C SER A 34 -14.23 -0.49 9.34
N LEU A 35 -14.09 -0.60 8.01
CA LEU A 35 -15.25 -0.55 7.13
C LEU A 35 -16.19 -1.73 7.39
N ALA A 36 -15.67 -2.95 7.53
CA ALA A 36 -16.50 -4.14 7.73
C ALA A 36 -17.24 -4.16 9.09
N SER A 37 -16.62 -3.64 10.15
CA SER A 37 -17.25 -3.46 11.46
C SER A 37 -18.29 -2.34 11.44
N GLY A 38 -18.18 -1.40 10.50
CA GLY A 38 -19.00 -0.20 10.42
C GLY A 38 -18.47 0.95 11.28
N GLU A 39 -17.24 0.85 11.79
CA GLU A 39 -16.51 1.97 12.40
C GLU A 39 -16.26 3.08 11.38
N ILE A 40 -15.90 2.71 10.15
CA ILE A 40 -15.87 3.63 9.02
C ILE A 40 -17.19 3.49 8.26
N VAL A 41 -17.86 4.62 8.05
CA VAL A 41 -19.10 4.70 7.28
C VAL A 41 -18.77 5.05 5.84
N PRO A 42 -19.18 4.23 4.85
CA PRO A 42 -19.07 4.57 3.44
C PRO A 42 -19.69 5.94 3.13
N GLY A 43 -19.02 6.73 2.29
CA GLY A 43 -19.44 8.10 1.95
C GLY A 43 -19.17 9.16 3.03
N ASP A 44 -18.55 8.80 4.16
CA ASP A 44 -18.12 9.78 5.18
C ASP A 44 -17.04 10.72 4.60
N PRO A 45 -17.26 12.06 4.60
CA PRO A 45 -16.29 13.02 4.09
C PRO A 45 -14.96 13.00 4.86
N GLU A 46 -14.94 12.68 6.16
CA GLU A 46 -13.69 12.61 6.92
C GLU A 46 -12.83 11.42 6.50
N PHE A 47 -13.47 10.27 6.31
CA PHE A 47 -12.81 9.11 5.72
C PHE A 47 -12.34 9.38 4.28
N ALA A 48 -13.18 9.98 3.42
CA ALA A 48 -12.81 10.31 2.05
C ALA A 48 -11.58 11.25 1.99
N ALA A 49 -11.53 12.26 2.87
CA ALA A 49 -10.36 13.15 2.97
C ALA A 49 -9.10 12.40 3.44
N THR A 50 -9.25 11.46 4.38
CA THR A 50 -8.15 10.60 4.84
C THR A 50 -7.66 9.68 3.72
N ALA A 51 -8.58 9.11 2.95
CA ALA A 51 -8.25 8.27 1.82
C ALA A 51 -7.55 9.03 0.69
N ALA A 52 -7.98 10.26 0.39
CA ALA A 52 -7.29 11.13 -0.56
C ALA A 52 -5.86 11.46 -0.12
N ARG A 53 -5.62 11.68 1.19
CA ARG A 53 -4.25 11.87 1.72
C ARG A 53 -3.40 10.61 1.59
N GLY A 54 -3.98 9.43 1.87
CA GLY A 54 -3.30 8.15 1.69
C GLY A 54 -2.93 7.89 0.22
N GLU A 55 -3.85 8.17 -0.71
CA GLU A 55 -3.60 8.10 -2.14
C GLU A 55 -2.47 9.06 -2.56
N ALA A 56 -2.53 10.33 -2.13
CA ALA A 56 -1.50 11.31 -2.44
C ALA A 56 -0.12 10.88 -1.94
N MET A 57 -0.03 10.39 -0.70
CA MET A 57 1.22 9.85 -0.14
C MET A 57 1.78 8.70 -1.00
N ALA A 58 0.94 7.76 -1.44
CA ALA A 58 1.40 6.67 -2.30
C ALA A 58 1.87 7.15 -3.68
N LEU A 59 1.19 8.13 -4.27
CA LEU A 59 1.64 8.75 -5.53
C LEU A 59 2.99 9.45 -5.38
N GLU A 60 3.26 10.08 -4.23
CA GLU A 60 4.58 10.65 -3.94
C GLU A 60 5.67 9.58 -3.81
N VAL A 61 5.36 8.45 -3.17
CA VAL A 61 6.28 7.31 -3.07
C VAL A 61 6.61 6.75 -4.46
N ILE A 62 5.62 6.59 -5.33
CA ILE A 62 5.81 6.11 -6.72
C ILE A 62 6.74 7.06 -7.49
N ARG A 63 6.49 8.38 -7.40
CA ARG A 63 7.34 9.39 -8.05
C ARG A 63 8.78 9.35 -7.52
N SER A 64 8.94 9.34 -6.21
CA SER A 64 10.25 9.28 -5.55
C SER A 64 11.05 8.03 -5.94
N ALA A 65 10.37 6.88 -6.03
CA ALA A 65 10.98 5.64 -6.46
C ALA A 65 11.43 5.69 -7.92
N ALA A 66 10.63 6.26 -8.83
CA ALA A 66 11.01 6.42 -10.24
C ALA A 66 12.29 7.27 -10.40
N GLU A 67 12.39 8.38 -9.66
CA GLU A 67 13.58 9.24 -9.64
C GLU A 67 14.80 8.50 -9.05
N SER A 68 14.58 7.76 -7.96
CA SER A 68 15.63 7.05 -7.24
C SER A 68 16.19 5.85 -8.01
N VAL A 69 15.34 5.05 -8.66
CA VAL A 69 15.75 3.85 -9.41
C VAL A 69 16.68 4.20 -10.57
N ALA A 70 16.38 5.25 -11.33
CA ALA A 70 17.24 5.71 -12.42
C ALA A 70 18.61 6.17 -11.91
N MET A 71 18.62 6.93 -10.81
CA MET A 71 19.85 7.40 -10.17
C MET A 71 20.69 6.25 -9.61
N PHE A 72 20.07 5.27 -8.95
CA PHE A 72 20.75 4.10 -8.40
C PHE A 72 21.30 3.19 -9.51
N ALA A 73 20.55 2.97 -10.59
CA ALA A 73 21.06 2.19 -11.73
C ALA A 73 22.33 2.80 -12.32
N ARG A 74 22.35 4.13 -12.50
CA ARG A 74 23.53 4.86 -12.99
C ARG A 74 24.71 4.72 -12.03
N LYS A 75 24.50 4.96 -10.73
CA LYS A 75 25.55 4.85 -9.70
C LYS A 75 26.10 3.44 -9.59
N ALA A 76 25.25 2.41 -9.62
CA ALA A 76 25.71 1.02 -9.59
C ALA A 76 26.60 0.68 -10.79
N ALA A 77 26.31 1.22 -11.98
CA ALA A 77 27.15 1.05 -13.16
C ALA A 77 28.49 1.81 -13.03
N GLU A 78 28.48 3.03 -12.49
CA GLU A 78 29.69 3.81 -12.21
C GLU A 78 30.62 3.06 -11.24
N TYR A 79 30.10 2.52 -10.13
CA TYR A 79 30.89 1.73 -9.18
C TYR A 79 31.41 0.41 -9.78
N ALA A 80 30.60 -0.26 -10.60
CA ALA A 80 31.03 -1.48 -11.27
C ALA A 80 32.14 -1.23 -12.31
N ALA A 81 32.08 -0.10 -13.03
CA ALA A 81 33.08 0.28 -14.02
C ALA A 81 34.39 0.80 -13.41
N ALA A 82 34.33 1.34 -12.18
CA ALA A 82 35.48 1.85 -11.45
C ALA A 82 36.22 0.76 -10.64
N ALA A 83 35.74 -0.48 -10.62
CA ALA A 83 36.35 -1.56 -9.86
C ALA A 83 37.68 -2.02 -10.51
N PRO A 84 38.83 -1.96 -9.82
CA PRO A 84 40.06 -2.61 -10.28
C PRO A 84 39.90 -4.15 -10.30
N GLU A 85 40.80 -4.88 -10.95
CA GLU A 85 40.71 -6.34 -11.15
C GLU A 85 40.55 -7.17 -9.85
N ASP A 86 40.95 -6.61 -8.69
CA ASP A 86 40.81 -7.22 -7.35
C ASP A 86 39.69 -6.60 -6.49
N GLY A 87 38.85 -5.74 -7.07
CA GLY A 87 38.01 -4.73 -6.40
C GLY A 87 36.71 -5.22 -5.73
N GLY A 88 36.79 -6.19 -4.81
CA GLY A 88 35.61 -6.73 -4.10
C GLY A 88 34.75 -5.68 -3.39
N GLU A 89 35.34 -4.59 -2.91
CA GLU A 89 34.64 -3.51 -2.20
C GLU A 89 33.74 -2.66 -3.12
N ALA A 90 34.23 -2.30 -4.31
CA ALA A 90 33.44 -1.55 -5.30
C ALA A 90 32.29 -2.40 -5.85
N VAL A 91 32.52 -3.70 -6.02
CA VAL A 91 31.48 -4.68 -6.39
C VAL A 91 30.41 -4.75 -5.31
N ALA A 92 30.79 -4.85 -4.03
CA ALA A 92 29.85 -4.90 -2.91
C ALA A 92 28.97 -3.64 -2.83
N VAL A 93 29.55 -2.45 -3.05
CA VAL A 93 28.80 -1.18 -3.12
C VAL A 93 27.84 -1.17 -4.31
N ALA A 94 28.29 -1.59 -5.49
CA ALA A 94 27.42 -1.67 -6.67
C ALA A 94 26.23 -2.62 -6.45
N GLU A 95 26.46 -3.78 -5.83
CA GLU A 95 25.39 -4.71 -5.47
C GLU A 95 24.42 -4.15 -4.42
N ALA A 96 24.92 -3.45 -3.40
CA ALA A 96 24.08 -2.79 -2.41
C ALA A 96 23.19 -1.71 -3.04
N ILE A 97 23.73 -0.92 -3.98
CA ILE A 97 22.95 0.09 -4.72
C ILE A 97 21.87 -0.58 -5.57
N ARG A 98 22.17 -1.71 -6.24
CA ARG A 98 21.16 -2.47 -7.00
C ARG A 98 20.05 -3.03 -6.11
N ARG A 99 20.40 -3.55 -4.93
CA ARG A 99 19.41 -4.01 -3.94
C ARG A 99 18.51 -2.88 -3.47
N GLN A 100 19.08 -1.71 -3.19
CA GLN A 100 18.29 -0.53 -2.82
C GLN A 100 17.35 -0.09 -3.95
N ALA A 101 17.80 -0.14 -5.22
CA ALA A 101 16.94 0.15 -6.36
C ALA A 101 15.77 -0.85 -6.48
N ALA A 102 16.05 -2.14 -6.25
CA ALA A 102 15.02 -3.18 -6.26
C ALA A 102 14.00 -3.00 -5.12
N SER A 103 14.47 -2.63 -3.93
CA SER A 103 13.62 -2.29 -2.77
C SER A 103 12.68 -1.12 -3.09
N ALA A 104 13.22 -0.02 -3.62
CA ALA A 104 12.44 1.15 -4.00
C ALA A 104 11.39 0.82 -5.09
N ALA A 105 11.75 -0.01 -6.08
CA ALA A 105 10.83 -0.46 -7.11
C ALA A 105 9.70 -1.36 -6.54
N ALA A 106 10.03 -2.26 -5.62
CA ALA A 106 9.03 -3.10 -4.94
C ALA A 106 8.06 -2.24 -4.09
N LEU A 107 8.58 -1.24 -3.38
CA LEU A 107 7.77 -0.29 -2.63
C LEU A 107 6.85 0.51 -3.55
N ALA A 108 7.32 0.97 -4.71
CA ALA A 108 6.50 1.66 -5.70
C ALA A 108 5.32 0.79 -6.18
N SER A 109 5.56 -0.48 -6.50
CA SER A 109 4.50 -1.40 -6.92
C SER A 109 3.46 -1.62 -5.82
N LEU A 110 3.88 -1.65 -4.55
CA LEU A 110 2.95 -1.73 -3.43
C LEU A 110 2.17 -0.42 -3.26
N ALA A 111 2.83 0.73 -3.40
CA ALA A 111 2.20 2.03 -3.33
C ALA A 111 1.13 2.21 -4.42
N GLU A 112 1.32 1.66 -5.63
CA GLU A 112 0.29 1.65 -6.67
C GLU A 112 -0.98 0.91 -6.22
N LYS A 113 -0.81 -0.27 -5.61
CA LYS A 113 -1.92 -1.05 -5.06
C LYS A 113 -2.61 -0.31 -3.92
N PHE A 114 -1.84 0.32 -3.04
CA PHE A 114 -2.35 1.13 -1.93
C PHE A 114 -3.13 2.35 -2.42
N ALA A 115 -2.61 3.10 -3.39
CA ALA A 115 -3.31 4.24 -3.99
C ALA A 115 -4.64 3.82 -4.62
N ALA A 116 -4.62 2.73 -5.41
CA ALA A 116 -5.84 2.18 -6.01
C ALA A 116 -6.83 1.67 -4.95
N PHE A 117 -6.36 1.15 -3.82
CA PHE A 117 -7.19 0.75 -2.70
C PHE A 117 -7.85 1.96 -2.03
N MET A 118 -7.09 2.99 -1.64
CA MET A 118 -7.63 4.17 -0.97
C MET A 118 -8.64 4.91 -1.86
N ARG A 119 -8.34 5.03 -3.16
CA ARG A 119 -9.28 5.60 -4.14
C ARG A 119 -10.60 4.85 -4.19
N ARG A 120 -10.55 3.51 -4.22
CA ARG A 120 -11.76 2.68 -4.23
C ARG A 120 -12.53 2.76 -2.91
N ALA A 121 -11.83 2.77 -1.77
CA ALA A 121 -12.45 2.90 -0.47
C ALA A 121 -13.18 4.24 -0.31
N ALA A 122 -12.59 5.34 -0.79
CA ALA A 122 -13.20 6.67 -0.79
C ALA A 122 -14.45 6.76 -1.67
N ALA A 123 -14.48 5.99 -2.76
CA ALA A 123 -15.58 5.99 -3.73
C ALA A 123 -16.75 5.07 -3.34
N LEU A 124 -16.71 4.44 -2.15
CA LEU A 124 -17.83 3.62 -1.68
C LEU A 124 -19.08 4.50 -1.47
N PRO A 125 -20.25 4.07 -2.00
CA PRO A 125 -21.47 4.86 -1.89
C PRO A 125 -21.95 4.93 -0.45
N ALA A 126 -22.60 6.04 -0.09
CA ALA A 126 -23.15 6.22 1.25
C ALA A 126 -24.14 5.09 1.60
N ALA A 127 -24.13 4.69 2.87
CA ALA A 127 -25.05 3.68 3.41
C ALA A 127 -26.50 4.23 3.42
N GLY A 128 -27.15 4.23 2.26
CA GLY A 128 -28.49 4.78 2.04
C GLY A 128 -28.80 5.10 0.57
N ASP A 129 -27.80 5.14 -0.32
CA ASP A 129 -27.99 5.50 -1.74
C ASP A 129 -28.29 4.28 -2.65
N HIS A 130 -28.74 3.19 -2.04
CA HIS A 130 -29.40 2.12 -2.77
C HIS A 130 -30.89 2.32 -2.57
N SER A 131 -31.50 3.01 -3.52
CA SER A 131 -32.95 2.99 -3.70
C SER A 131 -33.35 1.54 -3.98
N GLU A 132 -33.64 0.78 -2.94
CA GLU A 132 -34.33 -0.51 -3.01
C GLU A 132 -35.72 -0.25 -3.59
N SER A 133 -35.82 -0.22 -4.92
CA SER A 133 -37.08 -0.35 -5.63
C SER A 133 -37.48 -1.84 -5.64
N ASP A 134 -37.65 -2.43 -4.46
CA ASP A 134 -38.22 -3.76 -4.32
C ASP A 134 -39.70 -3.62 -3.97
N SER A 135 -40.52 -3.56 -5.01
CA SER A 135 -41.94 -3.83 -4.93
C SER A 135 -42.17 -5.32 -4.61
N ASP A 136 -42.82 -5.54 -3.47
CA ASP A 136 -43.95 -6.46 -3.23
C ASP A 136 -43.72 -7.81 -2.47
N SER A 137 -44.36 -7.85 -1.30
CA SER A 137 -45.06 -8.95 -0.59
C SER A 137 -44.42 -10.34 -0.36
N SER A 138 -44.21 -10.69 0.92
CA SER A 138 -45.03 -11.67 1.66
C SER A 138 -44.48 -11.99 3.07
N GLU A 139 -45.39 -12.09 4.04
CA GLU A 139 -45.14 -12.42 5.46
C GLU A 139 -44.68 -13.88 5.67
N VAL A 140 -43.60 -14.11 6.43
CA VAL A 140 -43.25 -15.43 7.02
C VAL A 140 -42.60 -15.21 8.41
N PRO A 141 -42.98 -15.98 9.45
CA PRO A 141 -42.67 -15.65 10.85
C PRO A 141 -41.26 -16.05 11.31
N ALA A 142 -40.82 -15.33 12.35
CA ALA A 142 -39.47 -15.28 12.91
C ALA A 142 -38.90 -16.61 13.39
N ARG A 143 -37.66 -16.90 12.95
CA ARG A 143 -36.77 -17.93 13.51
C ARG A 143 -35.63 -17.22 14.25
N PRO A 144 -35.20 -17.65 15.45
CA PRO A 144 -34.18 -16.94 16.21
C PRO A 144 -32.84 -17.08 15.51
N ALA A 145 -32.43 -16.02 14.83
CA ALA A 145 -31.11 -15.95 14.21
C ALA A 145 -30.07 -15.91 15.34
N THR A 146 -29.28 -16.97 15.44
CA THR A 146 -27.98 -16.90 16.10
C THR A 146 -27.21 -15.74 15.46
N ALA A 147 -27.05 -14.66 16.21
CA ALA A 147 -26.44 -13.43 15.75
C ALA A 147 -24.94 -13.67 15.51
N ARG A 148 -24.59 -14.24 14.36
CA ARG A 148 -23.29 -13.99 13.74
C ARG A 148 -23.18 -12.48 13.61
N PRO A 149 -22.07 -11.84 14.01
CA PRO A 149 -21.86 -10.43 13.72
C PRO A 149 -21.85 -10.29 12.19
N ARG A 150 -22.99 -9.90 11.63
CA ARG A 150 -23.09 -9.54 10.21
C ARG A 150 -22.26 -8.27 10.07
N ARG A 151 -21.09 -8.40 9.47
CA ARG A 151 -20.24 -7.26 9.06
C ARG A 151 -21.16 -6.25 8.35
N ARG A 152 -21.39 -5.10 8.97
CA ARG A 152 -22.46 -4.14 8.59
C ARG A 152 -22.35 -3.71 7.13
N ASN A 153 -21.14 -3.69 6.60
CA ASN A 153 -20.82 -3.22 5.26
C ASN A 153 -20.33 -4.33 4.32
N ALA A 154 -20.53 -5.61 4.66
CA ALA A 154 -20.10 -6.75 3.83
C ALA A 154 -20.57 -6.67 2.37
N ARG A 155 -21.73 -6.04 2.12
CA ARG A 155 -22.32 -5.84 0.79
C ARG A 155 -21.44 -5.01 -0.17
N TYR A 156 -20.52 -4.20 0.36
CA TYR A 156 -19.65 -3.35 -0.46
C TYR A 156 -18.34 -4.03 -0.87
N PHE A 157 -18.10 -5.27 -0.42
CA PHE A 157 -16.85 -5.97 -0.63
C PHE A 157 -17.03 -7.16 -1.57
N GLY A 158 -16.33 -7.15 -2.71
CA GLY A 158 -16.18 -8.29 -3.62
C GLY A 158 -14.97 -9.18 -3.26
N PRO A 159 -14.78 -10.31 -3.97
CA PRO A 159 -13.68 -11.26 -3.75
C PRO A 159 -12.29 -10.59 -3.77
N GLU A 160 -12.15 -9.47 -4.46
CA GLU A 160 -10.93 -8.68 -4.57
C GLU A 160 -10.52 -7.93 -3.29
N TRP A 161 -11.34 -7.98 -2.23
CA TRP A 161 -11.07 -7.40 -0.90
C TRP A 161 -10.84 -8.44 0.20
N SER A 162 -11.17 -9.71 -0.08
CA SER A 162 -10.86 -10.85 0.78
C SER A 162 -9.59 -11.51 0.29
N ASN A 163 -8.49 -11.33 1.02
CA ASN A 163 -7.25 -12.09 0.83
C ASN A 163 -7.50 -13.60 0.95
#